data_AF-A0A1H5WQY8-F1
#
_entry.id   AF-A0A1H5WQY8-F1
#
_cell.length_a   1.000
_cell.length_b   1.000
_cell.length_c   1.000
_cell.angle_alpha   90.00
_cell.angle_beta   90.00
_cell.angle_gamma   90.00
#
_symmetry.space_group_name_H-M   'P 1'
#
loop_
_entity.id
_entity.type
_entity.pdbx_description
1 polymer ?
#
loop_
_entity_poly.entity_id
_entity_poly.type
_entity_poly.pdbx_seq_one_letter_code
_entity_poly.pdbx_strand_id
1 'polypeptide(L)' 'MRVRNVSDLLKSLAEAGRTVFVSTHDPELIELCCDHVLTISNGKVFSLVDKTGAV' A
#
# COMPACT_ATOMS: atom_id res chain seq x y z
N MET A 1 -0.61 10.96 15.20
CA MET A 1 -0.79 9.54 14.84
C MET A 1 0.54 9.06 14.28
N ARG A 2 1.16 7.99 14.80
CA ARG A 2 2.46 7.51 14.26
C ARG A 2 2.20 6.57 13.09
N VAL A 3 2.92 6.73 11.99
CA VAL A 3 2.78 5.96 10.72
C VAL A 3 2.76 4.45 10.96
N ARG A 4 3.61 3.93 11.87
CA ARG A 4 3.65 2.50 12.26
C ARG A 4 2.29 1.96 12.72
N ASN A 5 1.57 2.70 13.55
CA ASN A 5 0.26 2.23 14.04
C ASN A 5 -0.78 2.17 12.91
N VAL A 6 -0.62 2.99 11.88
CA VAL A 6 -1.51 3.01 10.72
C VAL A 6 -1.19 1.85 9.80
N SER A 7 0.08 1.62 9.48
CA SER A 7 0.49 0.49 8.63
C SER A 7 0.06 -0.85 9.21
N ASP A 8 0.20 -1.03 10.53
CA ASP A 8 -0.15 -2.27 11.22
C ASP A 8 -1.67 -2.53 11.18
N LEU A 9 -2.47 -1.48 11.37
CA LEU A 9 -3.92 -1.59 11.23
C LEU A 9 -4.32 -1.96 9.80
N LEU A 10 -3.75 -1.30 8.79
CA LEU A 10 -4.07 -1.56 7.39
C LEU A 10 -3.69 -2.99 6.99
N LYS A 11 -2.53 -3.48 7.43
CA LYS A 11 -2.12 -4.88 7.26
C LYS A 11 -3.10 -5.86 7.90
N SER A 12 -3.50 -5.62 9.14
CA SER A 12 -4.45 -6.51 9.82
C SER A 12 -5.80 -6.63 9.09
N LEU A 13 -6.24 -5.56 8.42
CA LEU A 13 -7.44 -5.58 7.59
C LEU A 13 -7.24 -6.42 6.32
N ALA A 14 -6.07 -6.29 5.68
CA ALA A 14 -5.70 -7.09 4.52
C ALA A 14 -5.58 -8.59 4.86
N GLU A 15 -4.92 -8.91 5.97
CA GLU A 15 -4.79 -10.28 6.51
C GLU A 15 -6.16 -10.90 6.87
N ALA A 16 -7.13 -10.06 7.28
CA ALA A 16 -8.51 -10.47 7.49
C ALA A 16 -9.31 -10.70 6.17
N GLY A 17 -8.64 -10.68 5.02
CA GLY A 17 -9.23 -10.92 3.70
C GLY A 17 -9.93 -9.71 3.08
N ARG A 18 -9.70 -8.50 3.61
CA ARG A 18 -10.30 -7.27 3.06
C ARG A 18 -9.35 -6.60 2.08
N THR A 19 -9.87 -6.07 0.98
CA THR A 19 -9.08 -5.21 0.10
C THR A 19 -8.94 -3.81 0.72
N VAL A 20 -7.72 -3.31 0.82
CA VAL A 20 -7.40 -1.98 1.34
C VAL A 20 -6.79 -1.13 0.23
N PHE A 21 -7.35 0.06 -0.01
CA PHE A 21 -6.83 1.01 -1.00
C PHE A 21 -6.20 2.22 -0.30
N VAL A 22 -4.92 2.47 -0.58
CA VAL A 22 -4.15 3.56 0.03
C VAL A 22 -3.72 4.54 -1.06
N SER A 23 -4.08 5.81 -0.90
CA SER A 23 -3.59 6.92 -1.73
C SER A 23 -2.77 7.85 -0.86
N THR A 24 -1.46 7.88 -1.10
CA THR A 24 -0.51 8.69 -0.33
C THR A 24 0.68 9.11 -1.19
N HIS A 25 1.33 10.19 -0.78
CA HIS A 25 2.63 10.58 -1.30
C HIS A 25 3.79 10.15 -0.38
N ASP A 26 3.49 9.54 0.77
CA ASP A 26 4.49 9.06 1.73
C ASP A 26 5.02 7.67 1.32
N PRO A 27 6.28 7.56 0.85
CA PRO A 27 6.87 6.29 0.46
C PRO A 27 7.01 5.32 1.64
N GLU A 28 7.19 5.80 2.88
CA GLU A 28 7.36 4.94 4.06
C GLU A 28 6.08 4.11 4.28
N LEU A 29 4.91 4.72 4.17
CA LEU A 29 3.64 4.02 4.32
C LEU A 29 3.42 2.99 3.20
N ILE A 30 3.73 3.36 1.96
CA ILE A 30 3.64 2.45 0.80
C ILE A 30 4.53 1.23 1.02
N GLU A 31 5.75 1.44 1.53
CA GLU A 31 6.67 0.35 1.82
C GLU A 31 6.23 -0.52 2.98
N LEU A 32 5.59 0.06 3.98
CA LEU A 32 5.20 -0.64 5.19
C LEU A 32 3.93 -1.48 5.03
N CYS A 33 2.95 -1.13 4.18
CA CYS A 33 1.65 -1.83 4.15
C CYS A 33 1.09 -2.23 2.79
N CYS A 34 1.69 -1.84 1.66
CA CYS A 34 1.10 -2.13 0.34
C CYS A 34 1.75 -3.36 -0.33
N ASP A 35 0.91 -4.31 -0.74
CA ASP A 35 1.32 -5.45 -1.58
C ASP A 35 1.46 -5.07 -3.05
N HIS A 36 0.73 -4.05 -3.49
CA HIS A 36 0.73 -3.54 -4.86
C HIS A 36 0.85 -2.02 -4.85
N VAL A 37 1.61 -1.47 -5.80
CA VAL A 37 1.82 -0.03 -5.93
C VAL A 37 1.49 0.42 -7.35
N LEU A 38 0.46 1.26 -7.48
CA LEU A 38 0.05 1.88 -8.72
C LEU A 38 0.46 3.35 -8.72
N THR A 39 1.31 3.74 -9.67
CA THR A 39 1.68 5.15 -9.88
C THR A 39 0.81 5.72 -10.99
N ILE A 40 0.12 6.82 -10.71
CA ILE A 40 -0.66 7.58 -11.69
C ILE A 40 0.03 8.92 -11.92
N SER A 41 0.24 9.29 -13.17
CA SER A 41 0.80 10.59 -13.56
C SER A 41 0.08 11.10 -14.80
N ASN A 42 -0.26 12.40 -14.81
CA ASN A 42 -1.01 13.06 -15.90
C ASN A 42 -2.28 12.30 -16.33
N GLY A 43 -3.05 11.78 -15.37
CA GLY A 43 -4.29 11.05 -15.62
C GLY A 43 -4.12 9.66 -16.25
N LYS A 44 -2.88 9.15 -16.33
CA LYS A 44 -2.56 7.83 -16.87
C LYS A 44 -1.83 6.98 -15.85
N VAL A 45 -2.03 5.67 -15.92
CA VAL A 45 -1.19 4.72 -15.18
C VAL A 45 0.21 4.79 -15.74
N PHE A 46 1.16 5.12 -14.88
CA PHE A 46 2.58 5.19 -15.20
C PHE A 46 3.27 3.85 -14.92
N SER A 47 2.97 3.22 -13.77
CA SER A 47 3.55 1.93 -13.40
C SER A 47 2.64 1.15 -12.46
N LEU A 48 2.71 -0.18 -12.54
CA LEU A 48 2.19 -1.12 -11.55
C LEU A 48 3.36 -1.97 -11.06
N VAL A 49 3.54 -2.04 -9.74
CA VAL A 49 4.57 -2.87 -9.11
C VAL A 49 3.91 -3.78 -8.08
N ASP A 50 4.12 -5.07 -8.23
CA ASP A 50 3.74 -6.08 -7.25
C ASP A 50 4.91 -6.23 -6.26
N LYS A 51 4.68 -5.86 -5.00
CA LYS A 51 5.64 -5.98 -3.90
C LYS A 51 5.52 -7.32 -3.17
N THR A 52 4.69 -8.22 -3.67
CA THR A 52 4.46 -9.54 -3.09
C THR A 52 5.77 -10.34 -3.11
N GLY A 53 6.43 -10.38 -1.96
CA GLY A 53 7.42 -11.40 -1.60
C GLY A 53 6.84 -12.21 -0.45
N ALA A 54 6.83 -13.54 -0.62
CA ALA A 54 6.15 -14.58 0.17
C ALA A 54 4.66 -14.75 -0.23
N VAL A 55 4.23 -15.90 -0.75
CA VAL A 55 4.69 -17.29 -0.55
C VAL A 55 5.22 -17.98 -1.80
#